data_AF-A0A9E0XQP0-F1
#
_entry.id   AF-A0A9E0XQP0-F1
#
_cell.length_a   1.000
_cell.length_b   1.000
_cell.length_c   1.000
_cell.angle_alpha   90.00
_cell.angle_beta   90.00
_cell.angle_gamma   90.00
#
_symmetry.space_group_name_H-M   'P 1'
#
loop_
_entity.id
_entity.type
_entity.pdbx_description
1 polymer ?
#
loop_
_entity_poly.entity_id
_entity_poly.type
_entity_poly.pdbx_seq_one_letter_code
_entity_poly.pdbx_strand_id
1 'polypeptide(L)'
;MITINDRMYEKIADLLLRRIEETHFFNGTIEYDTDEFYSSLVCTLIVCRDQENGRILSVLPVWWDFSLFQAEGEQTTDFSWNELNRFLERKF
;
A
#
# COMPACT_ATOMS: atom_id res chain seq x y z
N MET A 1 -10.43 17.19 -3.41
CA MET A 1 -10.19 15.82 -2.92
C MET A 1 -10.27 14.91 -4.13
N ILE A 2 -9.18 14.19 -4.42
CA ILE A 2 -9.08 13.26 -5.56
C ILE A 2 -9.51 11.88 -5.09
N THR A 3 -10.28 11.19 -5.93
CA THR A 3 -10.66 9.80 -5.68
C THR A 3 -9.60 8.83 -6.19
N ILE A 4 -9.10 7.98 -5.29
CA ILE A 4 -8.19 6.90 -5.65
C ILE A 4 -9.00 5.76 -6.26
N ASN A 5 -8.74 5.46 -7.53
CA ASN A 5 -9.46 4.41 -8.25
C ASN A 5 -8.87 3.01 -7.98
N ASP A 6 -9.64 1.98 -8.32
CA ASP A 6 -9.26 0.57 -8.16
C ASP A 6 -7.89 0.24 -8.77
N ARG A 7 -7.57 0.81 -9.94
CA ARG A 7 -6.28 0.55 -10.62
C ARG A 7 -5.10 1.06 -9.81
N MET A 8 -5.25 2.21 -9.14
CA MET A 8 -4.22 2.73 -8.24
C MET A 8 -4.07 1.83 -7.01
N TYR A 9 -5.18 1.41 -6.39
CA TYR A 9 -5.14 0.48 -5.26
C TYR A 9 -4.49 -0.86 -5.63
N GLU A 10 -4.82 -1.43 -6.78
CA GLU A 10 -4.19 -2.65 -7.28
C GLU A 10 -2.68 -2.49 -7.42
N LYS A 11 -2.24 -1.36 -7.99
CA LYS A 11 -0.82 -1.10 -8.20
C LYS A 11 -0.06 -0.90 -6.89
N ILE A 12 -0.65 -0.14 -5.96
CA ILE A 12 -0.11 0.07 -4.61
C ILE A 12 -0.02 -1.27 -3.86
N ALA A 13 -1.04 -2.12 -3.95
CA ALA A 13 -1.03 -3.45 -3.36
C ALA A 13 0.12 -4.31 -3.93
N ASP A 14 0.29 -4.35 -5.25
CA ASP A 14 1.39 -5.10 -5.88
C ASP A 14 2.77 -4.61 -5.44
N LEU A 15 2.95 -3.29 -5.35
CA LEU A 15 4.21 -2.69 -4.89
C LEU A 15 4.47 -3.02 -3.42
N LEU A 16 3.44 -2.94 -2.58
CA LEU A 16 3.55 -3.26 -1.16
C LEU A 16 3.94 -4.73 -0.94
N LEU A 17 3.26 -5.66 -1.62
CA LEU A 17 3.52 -7.09 -1.50
C LEU A 17 4.96 -7.46 -1.81
N ARG A 18 5.53 -6.88 -2.87
CA ARG A 18 6.94 -7.07 -3.23
C ARG A 18 7.91 -6.59 -2.15
N ARG A 19 7.53 -5.57 -1.38
CA ARG A 19 8.38 -5.03 -0.30
C ARG A 19 8.28 -5.82 0.99
N ILE A 20 7.19 -6.57 1.19
CA ILE A 20 6.93 -7.33 2.42
C ILE A 20 7.09 -8.84 2.25
N GLU A 21 7.44 -9.32 1.06
CA GLU A 21 7.38 -10.73 0.63
C GLU A 21 8.03 -11.72 1.60
N GLU A 22 9.11 -11.35 2.28
CA GLU A 22 9.85 -12.22 3.20
C GLU A 22 9.96 -11.66 4.63
N THR A 23 9.19 -10.62 4.97
CA THR A 23 9.27 -9.99 6.29
C THR A 23 8.02 -10.26 7.13
N HIS A 24 8.19 -10.24 8.45
CA HIS A 24 7.10 -10.23 9.45
C HIS A 24 6.78 -8.80 9.92
N PHE A 25 7.66 -7.86 9.59
CA PHE A 25 7.57 -6.46 9.94
C PHE A 25 8.10 -5.65 8.76
N PHE A 26 7.40 -4.57 8.42
CA PHE A 26 7.84 -3.63 7.40
C PHE A 26 7.75 -2.22 7.95
N ASN A 27 8.82 -1.44 7.78
CA ASN A 27 8.79 0.00 8.00
C ASN A 27 9.52 0.66 6.85
N GLY A 28 8.79 1.42 6.05
CA GLY A 28 9.37 2.10 4.91
C GLY A 28 8.32 2.70 3.98
N THR A 29 8.78 3.04 2.80
CA THR A 29 7.99 3.75 1.79
C THR A 29 7.87 2.90 0.53
N ILE A 30 6.67 2.85 -0.03
CA ILE A 30 6.44 2.45 -1.41
C ILE A 30 6.09 3.67 -2.24
N GLU A 31 6.55 3.68 -3.49
CA GLU A 31 6.41 4.80 -4.40
C GLU A 31 5.73 4.31 -5.67
N TYR A 32 4.75 5.06 -6.15
CA TYR A 32 4.12 4.86 -7.44
C TYR A 32 4.21 6.15 -8.24
N ASP A 33 5.17 6.14 -9.16
CA ASP A 33 5.54 7.25 -10.02
C ASP A 33 5.07 7.01 -11.47
N THR A 34 4.49 8.04 -12.07
CA THR A 34 3.95 8.05 -13.43
C THR A 34 4.19 9.43 -14.06
N ASP A 35 4.01 9.54 -15.37
CA ASP A 35 4.14 10.83 -16.06
C ASP A 35 3.10 11.88 -15.60
N GLU A 36 1.97 11.45 -15.01
CA GLU A 36 0.86 12.33 -14.60
C GLU A 36 0.90 12.70 -13.12
N PHE A 37 1.41 11.80 -12.27
CA PHE A 37 1.45 12.00 -10.83
C PHE A 37 2.54 11.14 -10.18
N TYR A 38 2.96 11.60 -9.00
CA TYR A 38 3.78 10.84 -8.06
C TYR A 38 2.97 10.55 -6.80
N SER A 39 3.07 9.36 -6.24
CA SER A 39 2.46 9.03 -4.95
C SER A 39 3.39 8.18 -4.09
N SER A 40 3.26 8.34 -2.78
CA SER A 40 4.01 7.57 -1.79
C SER A 40 3.09 7.08 -0.69
N LEU A 41 3.31 5.84 -0.24
CA LEU A 41 2.72 5.30 0.98
C LEU A 41 3.86 4.97 1.94
N VAL A 42 4.00 5.78 2.97
CA VAL A 42 4.89 5.49 4.10
C VAL A 42 4.09 4.68 5.09
N CYS A 43 4.59 3.51 5.51
CA CYS A 43 3.86 2.68 6.45
C CYS A 43 4.76 1.82 7.33
N THR A 44 4.25 1.55 8.54
CA THR A 44 4.76 0.54 9.47
C THR A 44 3.72 -0.55 9.61
N LEU A 45 4.08 -1.79 9.26
CA LEU A 45 3.17 -2.91 9.12
C LEU A 45 3.67 -4.13 9.89
N ILE A 46 2.72 -4.90 10.41
CA ILE A 46 2.93 -6.27 10.88
C ILE A 46 2.38 -7.22 9.81
N VAL A 47 3.20 -8.18 9.39
CA VAL A 47 2.83 -9.17 8.37
C VAL A 47 2.66 -10.51 9.07
N CYS A 48 1.40 -10.92 9.24
CA CYS A 48 1.08 -12.19 9.86
C CYS A 48 1.21 -13.30 8.81
N ARG A 49 1.96 -14.35 9.13
CA ARG A 49 2.23 -15.46 8.22
C ARG A 49 1.86 -16.79 8.85
N ASP A 50 1.48 -17.71 7.99
CA ASP A 50 1.34 -19.11 8.33
C ASP A 50 2.74 -19.70 8.64
N GLN A 51 2.85 -20.43 9.76
CA GLN A 51 4.13 -20.98 10.20
C GLN A 51 4.60 -22.17 9.36
N GLU A 52 3.68 -22.88 8.69
CA GLU A 52 3.98 -24.10 7.94
C GLU A 52 4.42 -23.80 6.51
N ASN A 53 3.73 -22.87 5.82
CA ASN A 53 3.96 -22.58 4.41
C ASN A 53 4.40 -21.13 4.12
N GLY A 54 4.48 -20.26 5.13
CA GLY A 54 4.96 -18.89 4.98
C GLY A 54 3.99 -17.93 4.27
N ARG A 55 2.79 -18.39 3.90
CA ARG A 55 1.75 -17.58 3.25
C ARG A 55 1.35 -16.43 4.14
N ILE A 56 1.12 -15.26 3.55
CA ILE A 56 0.56 -14.11 4.26
C ILE A 56 -0.89 -14.42 4.65
N LEU A 57 -1.22 -14.21 5.92
CA LEU A 57 -2.57 -14.35 6.46
C LEU A 57 -3.27 -13.00 6.56
N SER A 58 -2.53 -11.97 6.95
CA SER A 58 -3.03 -10.59 7.05
C SER A 58 -1.88 -9.59 7.10
N VAL A 59 -2.17 -8.35 6.68
CA VAL A 59 -1.24 -7.21 6.80
C VAL A 59 -1.90 -6.16 7.68
N LEU A 60 -1.35 -5.95 8.87
CA LEU A 60 -1.91 -5.05 9.87
C LEU A 60 -1.14 -3.73 9.88
N PRO A 61 -1.79 -2.59 9.60
CA PRO A 61 -1.15 -1.30 9.68
C PRO A 61 -0.99 -0.87 11.14
N VAL A 62 0.23 -0.52 11.54
CA VAL A 62 0.50 0.15 12.82
C VAL A 62 0.38 1.67 12.63
N TRP A 63 0.96 2.17 11.55
CA TRP A 63 0.90 3.58 11.15
C TRP A 63 1.06 3.67 9.63
N TRP A 64 0.42 4.64 9.00
CA TRP A 64 0.57 4.90 7.57
C TRP A 64 0.23 6.35 7.24
N ASP A 65 0.81 6.83 6.14
CA ASP A 65 0.48 8.11 5.52
C ASP A 65 0.61 7.99 4.00
N PHE A 66 -0.35 8.55 3.27
CA PHE A 66 -0.41 8.50 1.82
C PHE A 66 -0.43 9.90 1.24
N SER A 67 0.58 10.22 0.42
CA SER A 67 0.67 11.48 -0.30
C SER A 67 0.57 11.24 -1.80
N LEU A 68 -0.08 12.18 -2.49
CA LEU A 68 -0.18 12.21 -3.94
C LEU A 68 0.14 13.62 -4.42
N PHE A 69 1.06 13.73 -5.38
CA PHE A 69 1.52 14.96 -5.98
C PHE A 69 1.19 14.97 -7.46
N GLN A 70 0.58 16.07 -7.91
CA GLN A 70 0.37 16.42 -9.32
C GLN A 70 1.15 17.70 -9.65
N ALA A 71 1.02 18.21 -10.88
CA ALA A 71 1.70 19.43 -11.31
C ALA A 71 1.40 20.64 -10.40
N GLU A 72 0.22 20.68 -9.80
CA GLU A 72 -0.26 21.73 -8.90
C GLU A 72 0.24 21.56 -7.44
N GLY A 73 0.95 20.47 -7.13
CA GLY A 73 1.45 20.14 -5.80
C GLY A 73 0.72 18.97 -5.14
N GLU A 74 0.80 18.89 -3.81
CA GLU A 74 0.16 17.83 -3.02
C GLU A 74 -1.36 17.94 -3.08
N GLN A 75 -2.01 16.80 -3.31
CA GLN A 75 -3.45 16.69 -3.45
C GLN A 75 -4.04 15.95 -2.25
N THR A 76 -5.12 16.49 -1.69
CA THR A 76 -5.93 15.73 -0.71
C THR A 76 -6.61 14.58 -1.43
N THR A 77 -6.51 13.37 -0.89
CA THR A 77 -7.11 12.16 -1.47
C THR A 77 -8.12 11.53 -0.52
N ASP A 78 -8.98 10.66 -1.04
CA ASP A 78 -9.85 9.79 -0.24
C ASP A 78 -9.21 8.42 0.06
N PHE A 79 -7.88 8.31 -0.03
CA PHE A 79 -7.17 7.07 0.22
C PHE A 79 -7.55 6.47 1.57
N SER A 80 -7.75 5.15 1.57
CA SER A 80 -8.19 4.36 2.69
C SER A 80 -7.42 3.06 2.74
N TRP A 81 -6.79 2.80 3.90
CA TRP A 81 -6.15 1.52 4.14
C TRP A 81 -7.14 0.36 4.02
N ASN A 82 -8.38 0.52 4.49
CA ASN A 82 -9.38 -0.54 4.43
C ASN A 82 -9.68 -0.93 2.99
N GLU A 83 -9.71 0.04 2.07
CA GLU A 83 -9.92 -0.26 0.65
C GLU A 83 -8.68 -0.94 0.06
N LEU A 84 -7.45 -0.44 0.35
CA LEU A 84 -6.21 -1.12 -0.04
C LEU A 84 -6.16 -2.57 0.46
N ASN A 85 -6.61 -2.83 1.70
CA ASN A 85 -6.60 -4.16 2.29
C ASN A 85 -7.48 -5.15 1.51
N ARG A 86 -8.59 -4.70 0.89
CA ARG A 86 -9.42 -5.55 0.02
C ARG A 86 -8.66 -6.03 -1.21
N PHE A 87 -7.73 -5.23 -1.73
CA PHE A 87 -6.88 -5.62 -2.86
C PHE A 87 -5.72 -6.53 -2.42
N LEU A 88 -5.19 -6.34 -1.20
CA LEU A 88 -4.19 -7.24 -0.61
C LEU A 88 -4.78 -8.64 -0.35
N GLU A 89 -5.95 -8.72 0.27
CA GLU A 89 -6.61 -9.99 0.62
C GLU A 89 -6.97 -10.85 -0.59
N ARG A 90 -7.20 -10.24 -1.77
CA ARG A 90 -7.42 -10.97 -3.03
C ARG A 90 -6.16 -11.67 -3.57
N LYS A 91 -4.99 -11.33 -3.03
CA LYS A 91 -3.68 -11.81 -3.51
C LYS A 91 -3.02 -12.82 -2.56
N PHE A 92 -3.63 -13.06 -1.40
CA PHE A 92 -3.20 -14.08 -0.42
C PHE A 92 -3.85 -15.44 -0.68
#